data_AF-A0A534CCC6-F1
#
_entry.id   AF-A0A534CCC6-F1
#
_cell.length_a   1.000
_cell.length_b   1.000
_cell.length_c   1.000
_cell.angle_alpha   90.00
_cell.angle_beta   90.00
_cell.angle_gamma   90.00
#
_symmetry.space_group_name_H-M   'P 1'
#
loop_
_entity.id
_entity.type
_entity.pdbx_description
1 polymer ?
#
loop_
_entity_poly.entity_id
_entity_poly.type
_entity_poly.pdbx_seq_one_letter_code
_entity_poly.pdbx_strand_id
1 'polypeptide(L)'
;MATIQIDIDVRNNTLIVGANGGNARGPAGTKILWVSKNVAFTLEFFQLAVEAQKPTDVRELKRWPFSEREPPNGVAGPTREFLGTLSEGVRGAQFKYYVTVENLRLDPIIIVDK
;
A
#
# COMPACT_ATOMS: atom_id res chain seq x y z
N MET A 1 14.72 -7.17 -10.25
CA MET A 1 13.63 -6.37 -9.69
C MET A 1 13.55 -6.66 -8.20
N ALA A 2 13.52 -5.63 -7.36
CA ALA A 2 13.46 -5.81 -5.91
C ALA A 2 12.02 -6.15 -5.48
N THR A 3 11.90 -7.04 -4.51
CA THR A 3 10.63 -7.35 -3.83
C THR A 3 10.76 -6.92 -2.38
N ILE A 4 9.80 -6.12 -1.91
CA ILE A 4 9.65 -5.74 -0.51
C ILE A 4 8.57 -6.63 0.08
N GLN A 5 8.91 -7.41 1.09
CA GLN A 5 7.93 -8.25 1.81
C GLN A 5 7.49 -7.55 3.10
N ILE A 6 6.19 -7.56 3.35
CA ILE A 6 5.54 -7.02 4.54
C ILE A 6 4.76 -8.15 5.20
N ASP A 7 5.27 -8.63 6.33
CA ASP A 7 4.60 -9.68 7.11
C ASP A 7 3.49 -9.08 7.98
N ILE A 8 2.29 -9.62 7.91
CA ILE A 8 1.15 -9.22 8.74
C ILE A 8 0.91 -10.31 9.78
N ASP A 9 0.80 -9.91 11.04
CA ASP A 9 0.56 -10.81 12.16
C ASP A 9 -0.27 -10.10 13.25
N VAL A 10 -0.94 -10.87 14.10
CA VAL A 10 -1.62 -10.36 15.29
C VAL A 10 -1.05 -11.08 16.51
N ARG A 11 -0.44 -10.33 17.43
CA ARG A 11 0.13 -10.86 18.67
C ARG A 11 -0.42 -10.11 19.85
N ASN A 12 -0.96 -10.82 20.84
CA ASN A 12 -1.52 -10.23 22.06
C ASN A 12 -2.50 -9.08 21.76
N ASN A 13 -3.43 -9.31 20.83
CA ASN A 13 -4.42 -8.32 20.38
C ASN A 13 -3.81 -7.03 19.78
N THR A 14 -2.56 -7.10 19.30
CA THR A 14 -1.84 -6.01 18.62
C THR A 14 -1.57 -6.43 17.18
N LEU A 15 -1.96 -5.57 16.23
CA LEU A 15 -1.65 -5.75 14.82
C LEU A 15 -0.20 -5.36 14.56
N ILE A 16 0.57 -6.26 13.96
CA ILE A 16 1.96 -6.08 13.56
C ILE A 16 2.00 -6.13 12.03
N VAL A 17 2.57 -5.09 11.41
CA VAL A 17 2.69 -4.98 9.96
C VAL A 17 4.15 -4.69 9.60
N GLY A 18 4.85 -5.70 9.12
CA GLY A 18 6.22 -5.66 8.59
C GLY A 18 7.29 -5.10 9.52
N ALA A 19 8.52 -5.04 9.02
CA ALA A 19 9.52 -4.13 9.57
C ALA A 19 9.13 -2.69 9.24
N ASN A 20 9.47 -1.73 10.12
CA ASN A 20 9.15 -0.29 9.97
C ASN A 20 7.66 0.06 9.92
N GLY A 21 6.80 -0.77 10.55
CA GLY A 21 5.35 -0.50 10.64
C GLY A 21 4.62 -0.59 9.31
N GLY A 22 5.18 -1.31 8.33
CA GLY A 22 4.56 -1.59 7.04
C GLY A 22 4.91 -0.58 5.97
N ASN A 23 5.65 0.48 6.30
CA ASN A 23 6.04 1.46 5.31
C ASN A 23 6.92 0.84 4.22
N ALA A 24 6.64 1.18 2.96
CA ALA A 24 7.41 0.71 1.81
C ALA A 24 7.91 1.88 0.97
N ARG A 25 9.11 1.71 0.40
CA ARG A 25 9.68 2.69 -0.52
C ARG A 25 10.44 1.98 -1.63
N GLY A 26 10.20 2.38 -2.87
CA GLY A 26 10.99 1.90 -4.00
C GLY A 26 10.62 2.58 -5.32
N PRO A 27 11.42 2.35 -6.37
CA PRO A 27 11.12 2.83 -7.71
C PRO A 27 9.92 2.11 -8.33
N ALA A 28 9.39 2.67 -9.42
CA ALA A 28 8.43 1.98 -10.26
C ALA A 28 8.96 0.60 -10.71
N GLY A 29 8.06 -0.37 -10.84
CA GLY A 29 8.38 -1.78 -11.07
C GLY A 29 8.80 -2.57 -9.82
N THR A 30 8.97 -1.92 -8.66
CA THR A 30 9.16 -2.64 -7.39
C THR A 30 7.91 -3.44 -7.04
N LYS A 31 8.10 -4.69 -6.63
CA LYS A 31 7.03 -5.55 -6.14
C LYS A 31 6.91 -5.39 -4.63
N ILE A 32 5.69 -5.22 -4.13
CA ILE A 32 5.40 -5.23 -2.70
C ILE A 32 4.47 -6.41 -2.43
N LEU A 33 4.90 -7.29 -1.53
CA LEU A 33 4.21 -8.51 -1.16
C LEU A 33 3.79 -8.42 0.30
N TRP A 34 2.48 -8.44 0.55
CA TRP A 34 1.91 -8.57 1.89
C TRP A 34 1.57 -10.03 2.13
N VAL A 35 2.03 -10.59 3.25
CA VAL A 35 1.81 -12.01 3.57
C VAL A 35 1.40 -12.16 5.03
N SER A 36 0.44 -13.03 5.31
CA SER A 36 0.08 -13.44 6.66
C SER A 36 -0.07 -14.96 6.73
N LYS A 37 0.48 -15.56 7.79
CA LYS A 37 0.37 -17.01 8.03
C LYS A 37 -0.94 -17.41 8.68
N ASN A 38 -1.44 -16.58 9.60
CA ASN A 38 -2.46 -16.97 10.56
C ASN A 38 -3.79 -16.22 10.38
N VAL A 39 -3.74 -14.97 9.88
CA VAL A 39 -4.90 -14.08 9.80
C VAL A 39 -5.16 -13.62 8.37
N ALA A 40 -6.43 -13.41 8.01
CA ALA A 40 -6.77 -12.70 6.79
C ALA A 40 -6.75 -11.19 7.04
N PHE A 41 -6.34 -10.41 6.04
CA PHE A 41 -6.30 -8.96 6.10
C PHE A 41 -6.98 -8.34 4.89
N THR A 42 -7.42 -7.10 5.03
CA THR A 42 -7.82 -6.23 3.92
C THR A 42 -6.85 -5.06 3.78
N LEU A 43 -6.64 -4.63 2.54
CA LEU A 43 -5.86 -3.44 2.19
C LEU A 43 -6.78 -2.42 1.53
N GLU A 44 -6.70 -1.15 1.92
CA GLU A 44 -7.45 -0.05 1.30
C GLU A 44 -6.49 1.09 0.99
N PHE A 45 -6.43 1.56 -0.25
CA PHE A 45 -5.39 2.51 -0.69
C PHE A 45 -5.95 3.92 -0.97
N PHE A 46 -5.14 4.92 -0.64
CA PHE A 46 -5.43 6.33 -0.82
C PHE A 46 -4.19 7.05 -1.31
N GLN A 47 -4.32 7.92 -2.31
CA GLN A 47 -3.22 8.82 -2.66
C GLN A 47 -3.18 9.96 -1.65
N LEU A 48 -2.00 10.22 -1.07
CA LEU A 48 -1.78 11.44 -0.31
C LEU A 48 -1.67 12.60 -1.29
N ALA A 49 -2.29 13.74 -0.96
CA ALA A 49 -2.21 14.93 -1.80
C ALA A 49 -0.75 15.23 -2.14
N VAL A 50 -0.44 15.31 -3.43
CA VAL A 50 0.84 15.84 -3.88
C VAL A 50 0.83 17.31 -3.48
N GLU A 51 1.84 17.76 -2.74
CA GLU A 51 2.02 19.17 -2.44
C GLU A 51 2.19 19.89 -3.79
N ALA A 52 1.08 20.44 -4.30
CA ALA A 52 1.05 21.05 -5.61
C ALA A 52 1.79 22.38 -5.52
N GLN A 53 2.95 22.48 -6.17
CA GLN A 53 3.64 23.77 -6.28
C GLN A 53 2.80 24.81 -7.04
N LYS A 54 1.79 24.38 -7.82
CA LYS A 54 0.83 25.24 -8.54
C LYS A 54 -0.58 24.62 -8.59
N PRO A 55 -1.65 25.41 -8.42
CA PRO A 55 -3.05 24.93 -8.45
C PRO A 55 -3.50 24.27 -9.77
N THR A 56 -2.78 24.48 -10.87
CA THR A 56 -3.09 23.92 -12.19
C THR A 56 -2.56 22.51 -12.42
N ASP A 57 -1.74 21.97 -11.52
CA ASP A 57 -1.11 20.64 -11.62
C ASP A 57 -1.84 19.57 -10.80
N VAL A 58 -3.16 19.68 -10.63
CA VAL A 58 -3.97 18.59 -10.07
C VAL A 58 -4.06 17.48 -11.14
N ARG A 59 -2.96 16.75 -11.34
CA ARG A 59 -2.98 15.44 -12.00
C ARG A 59 -4.04 14.62 -11.30
N GLU A 60 -4.90 13.95 -12.07
CA GLU A 60 -5.94 13.07 -11.55
C GLU A 60 -5.37 12.20 -10.44
N LEU A 61 -5.89 12.38 -9.22
CA LEU A 61 -5.41 11.67 -8.05
C LEU A 61 -5.79 10.20 -8.19
N LYS A 62 -4.86 9.39 -8.73
CA LYS A 62 -5.01 7.95 -8.84
C LYS A 62 -4.85 7.35 -7.45
N ARG A 63 -5.91 6.77 -6.87
CA ARG A 63 -5.86 6.13 -5.54
C ARG A 63 -5.01 4.86 -5.51
N TRP A 64 -4.86 4.21 -6.66
CA TRP A 64 -4.22 2.91 -6.80
C TRP A 64 -2.76 3.02 -7.27
N PRO A 65 -1.77 2.62 -6.45
CA PRO A 65 -0.35 2.76 -6.78
C PRO A 65 0.18 1.70 -7.74
N PHE A 66 -0.61 0.65 -8.02
CA PHE A 66 -0.11 -0.52 -8.73
C PHE A 66 -0.46 -0.54 -10.22
N SER A 67 0.29 -1.35 -10.97
CA SER A 67 0.10 -1.59 -12.40
C SER A 67 -1.08 -2.51 -12.70
N GLU A 68 -1.38 -3.38 -11.72
CA GLU A 68 -2.49 -4.30 -11.70
C GLU A 68 -3.82 -3.52 -11.66
N ARG A 69 -4.91 -4.16 -12.10
CA ARG A 69 -6.24 -3.53 -12.10
C ARG A 69 -6.65 -3.18 -10.66
N GLU A 70 -7.14 -1.96 -10.47
CA GLU A 70 -7.70 -1.54 -9.18
C GLU A 70 -8.93 -2.40 -8.84
N PRO A 71 -8.98 -3.00 -7.63
CA PRO A 71 -10.14 -3.72 -7.18
C PRO A 71 -11.33 -2.78 -6.93
N PRO A 72 -12.58 -3.30 -6.91
CA PRO A 72 -13.75 -2.49 -6.60
C PRO A 72 -13.55 -1.69 -5.31
N ASN A 73 -13.83 -0.39 -5.36
CA ASN A 73 -13.69 0.56 -4.24
C ASN A 73 -12.26 0.73 -3.69
N GLY A 74 -11.21 0.27 -4.38
CA GLY A 74 -9.82 0.40 -3.92
C GLY A 74 -9.46 -0.52 -2.74
N VAL A 75 -10.29 -1.53 -2.46
CA VAL A 75 -10.11 -2.48 -1.36
C VAL A 75 -9.69 -3.85 -1.91
N ALA A 76 -8.53 -4.34 -1.47
CA ALA A 76 -8.05 -5.70 -1.76
C ALA A 76 -8.25 -6.62 -0.55
N GLY A 77 -8.87 -7.79 -0.77
CA GLY A 77 -9.12 -8.80 0.27
C GLY A 77 -10.57 -8.85 0.76
N PRO A 78 -10.87 -9.61 1.84
CA PRO A 78 -9.93 -10.28 2.73
C PRO A 78 -9.05 -11.33 2.05
N THR A 79 -7.76 -11.36 2.35
CA THR A 79 -6.79 -12.32 1.79
C THR A 79 -5.69 -12.66 2.79
N ARG A 80 -4.93 -13.72 2.53
CA ARG A 80 -3.68 -14.04 3.25
C ARG A 80 -2.43 -13.56 2.51
N GLU A 81 -2.57 -13.23 1.23
CA GLU A 81 -1.48 -12.78 0.38
C GLU A 81 -1.99 -11.74 -0.61
N PHE A 82 -1.24 -10.66 -0.80
CA PHE A 82 -1.48 -9.68 -1.84
C PHE A 82 -0.14 -9.22 -2.42
N LEU A 83 -0.05 -9.23 -3.75
CA LEU A 83 1.13 -8.77 -4.49
C LEU A 83 0.72 -7.61 -5.38
N GLY A 84 1.42 -6.49 -5.27
CA GLY A 84 1.25 -5.33 -6.16
C GLY A 84 2.59 -4.86 -6.73
N THR A 85 2.59 -4.44 -7.99
CA THR A 85 3.77 -3.90 -8.66
C THR A 85 3.59 -2.40 -8.85
N LEU A 86 4.50 -1.57 -8.32
CA LEU A 86 4.38 -0.11 -8.40
C LEU A 86 4.36 0.37 -9.85
N SER A 87 3.38 1.22 -10.19
CA SER A 87 3.16 1.71 -11.55
C SER A 87 4.09 2.88 -11.91
N GLU A 88 4.56 2.92 -13.16
CA GLU A 88 5.28 4.09 -13.71
C GLU A 88 4.45 5.38 -13.66
N GLY A 89 3.11 5.27 -13.73
CA GLY A 89 2.21 6.43 -13.71
C GLY A 89 2.13 7.17 -12.38
N VAL A 90 2.76 6.65 -11.33
CA VAL A 90 2.70 7.21 -9.96
C VAL A 90 4.06 7.62 -9.41
N ARG A 91 5.04 7.81 -10.29
CA ARG A 91 6.41 8.20 -9.93
C ARG A 91 6.46 9.47 -9.09
N GLY A 92 7.21 9.44 -7.99
CA GLY A 92 7.28 10.54 -7.02
C GLY A 92 6.03 10.76 -6.17
N ALA A 93 5.00 9.93 -6.30
CA ALA A 93 3.79 10.01 -5.49
C ALA A 93 3.91 9.23 -4.17
N GLN A 94 3.07 9.59 -3.21
CA GLN A 94 2.97 8.95 -1.91
C GLN A 94 1.54 8.45 -1.71
N PHE A 95 1.42 7.26 -1.15
CA PHE A 95 0.13 6.59 -0.94
C PHE A 95 0.04 6.17 0.51
N LYS A 96 -1.09 6.48 1.14
CA LYS A 96 -1.45 5.90 2.42
C LYS A 96 -2.27 4.64 2.14
N TYR A 97 -2.14 3.63 2.98
CA TYR A 97 -3.04 2.49 2.90
C TYR A 97 -3.42 1.99 4.28
N TYR A 98 -4.61 1.43 4.43
CA TYR A 98 -5.04 0.77 5.66
C TYR A 98 -4.80 -0.72 5.55
N VAL A 99 -4.20 -1.30 6.59
CA VAL A 99 -4.22 -2.74 6.84
C VAL A 99 -5.24 -2.98 7.94
N THR A 100 -6.29 -3.75 7.65
CA THR A 100 -7.30 -4.13 8.65
C THR A 100 -7.30 -5.63 8.87
N VAL A 101 -7.26 -6.06 10.12
CA VAL A 101 -7.47 -7.44 10.57
C VAL A 101 -8.52 -7.39 11.67
N GLU A 102 -9.69 -7.97 11.42
CA GLU A 102 -10.84 -7.88 12.33
C GLU A 102 -11.17 -6.42 12.70
N ASN A 103 -11.09 -6.05 13.98
CA ASN A 103 -11.29 -4.70 14.50
C ASN A 103 -9.99 -3.88 14.64
N LEU A 104 -8.84 -4.46 14.31
CA LEU A 104 -7.53 -3.80 14.39
C LEU A 104 -7.19 -3.16 13.04
N ARG A 105 -6.64 -1.94 13.08
CA ARG A 105 -6.25 -1.19 11.88
C ARG A 105 -4.95 -0.44 12.09
N LEU A 106 -4.09 -0.46 11.07
CA LEU A 106 -2.91 0.38 10.94
C LEU A 106 -2.89 1.06 9.58
N ASP A 107 -2.15 2.16 9.46
CA ASP A 107 -2.23 3.06 8.31
C ASP A 107 -0.87 3.47 7.69
N PRO A 108 -0.10 2.52 7.15
CA PRO A 108 1.25 2.79 6.64
C PRO A 108 1.26 3.56 5.30
N ILE A 109 2.46 3.90 4.85
CA ILE A 109 2.70 4.70 3.65
C ILE A 109 3.58 3.95 2.65
N ILE A 110 3.27 4.10 1.36
CA ILE A 110 4.12 3.72 0.23
C ILE A 110 4.66 4.99 -0.42
N ILE A 111 5.97 5.07 -0.58
CA ILE A 111 6.67 6.16 -1.30
C ILE A 111 7.22 5.59 -2.60
N VAL A 112 6.79 6.15 -3.73
CA VAL A 112 7.33 5.78 -5.05
C VAL A 112 8.45 6.74 -5.40
N ASP A 113 9.66 6.22 -5.63
CA ASP A 113 10.81 7.06 -5.97
C ASP A 113 10.60 7.82 -7.30
N LYS A 114 11.37 8.89 -7.49
CA LYS A 114 11.28 9.80 -8.63
C LYS A 114 11.89 9.27 -9.92
#